data_AF-A0A832SMU1-F1
#
_entry.id   AF-A0A832SMU1-F1
#
_cell.length_a   1.000
_cell.length_b   1.000
_cell.length_c   1.000
_cell.angle_alpha   90.00
_cell.angle_beta   90.00
_cell.angle_gamma   90.00
#
_symmetry.space_group_name_H-M   'P 1'
#
loop_
_entity.id
_entity.type
_entity.pdbx_description
1 polymer ?
#
loop_
_entity_poly.entity_id
_entity_poly.type
_entity_poly.pdbx_seq_one_letter_code
_entity_poly.pdbx_strand_id
1 'polypeptide(L)'
;MGLNYYQIKKNVLRARKLVIKATNTAGSGHPGGSFSMAEILGCLFNKHLKFNAQDPQWVDRDRLVLSKGHAAPGLFSNMAVAGYFPESEIETLRKFGSRLQGHPDLKCPGVEFCGGSLGTGLSYSIGIALAAKIDSKDHHVYTIIGDGESDEGQVWEAAMTASKYKVDNLTAFLDRNFIQQDSYTEKIMPLDEKLDGDDISEMWKDASRWKTGDKWRSFGWNVLEIDGHRVEQIDAAITKANATKGVPTIIISRTIKGKSLEHMEDNPQWHGKAPDSDVVPIINSELDSQFLISPSIIAGDMSNLENEVKRCVTGRSDLIHLDVMDGQFVPTKTFDHIKIKELRPLTVIPFDTHLMINDPVKHVNDYIDAGSDIVTVHAEVTDESSFGEIHDILKQHQVGVGFAINPDTELPEWSYKFLSSLDQLIVMSVIPGKSGQKYIEETHSKMSRLNSILNENNFSGCIEADGGVNLENIGSVFADGARAFVGGGAIVGQQDVRSAIKDFRNAVLKSRRRMLLDKANQLGGSDLVNKWIGLHVIGTKQEEIKKIAQECGYL
;
A
#
# COMPACT_ATOMS: atom_id res chain seq x y z
N MET A 1 -13.50 13.13 6.97
CA MET A 1 -13.54 12.05 5.96
C MET A 1 -12.28 11.23 6.16
N GLY A 2 -12.43 9.90 6.25
CA GLY A 2 -11.37 8.97 6.64
C GLY A 2 -10.31 8.75 5.57
N LEU A 3 -9.38 7.83 5.85
CA LEU A 3 -8.25 7.54 4.97
C LEU A 3 -8.64 6.77 3.70
N ASN A 4 -9.80 6.10 3.68
CA ASN A 4 -10.19 5.17 2.61
C ASN A 4 -9.15 4.04 2.37
N TYR A 5 -8.49 3.61 3.45
CA TYR A 5 -7.25 2.82 3.41
C TYR A 5 -7.37 1.52 2.60
N TYR A 6 -8.35 0.68 2.92
CA TYR A 6 -8.52 -0.61 2.25
C TYR A 6 -8.95 -0.47 0.80
N GLN A 7 -9.79 0.52 0.46
CA GLN A 7 -10.17 0.77 -0.93
C GLN A 7 -8.95 1.16 -1.77
N ILE A 8 -8.08 2.02 -1.25
CA ILE A 8 -6.82 2.39 -1.91
C ILE A 8 -5.94 1.15 -2.10
N LYS A 9 -5.73 0.34 -1.05
CA LYS A 9 -4.94 -0.91 -1.12
C LYS A 9 -5.49 -1.89 -2.16
N LYS A 10 -6.81 -2.12 -2.18
CA LYS A 10 -7.49 -3.00 -3.15
C LYS A 10 -7.28 -2.50 -4.59
N ASN A 11 -7.43 -1.20 -4.82
CA ASN A 11 -7.25 -0.62 -6.15
C ASN A 11 -5.79 -0.60 -6.60
N VAL A 12 -4.83 -0.39 -5.69
CA VAL A 12 -3.40 -0.52 -5.95
C VAL A 12 -3.04 -1.96 -6.34
N LEU A 13 -3.56 -2.95 -5.62
CA LEU A 13 -3.36 -4.37 -5.94
C LEU A 13 -3.93 -4.71 -7.32
N ARG A 14 -5.15 -4.25 -7.61
CA ARG A 14 -5.81 -4.41 -8.92
C ARG A 14 -4.98 -3.78 -10.04
N ALA A 15 -4.48 -2.56 -9.85
CA ALA A 15 -3.62 -1.89 -10.82
C ALA A 15 -2.29 -2.65 -11.04
N ARG A 16 -1.65 -3.17 -10.00
CA ARG A 16 -0.44 -4.01 -10.13
C ARG A 16 -0.70 -5.26 -10.97
N LYS A 17 -1.82 -5.96 -10.74
CA LYS A 17 -2.23 -7.10 -11.56
C LYS A 17 -2.44 -6.72 -13.03
N LEU A 18 -3.07 -5.56 -13.30
CA LEU A 18 -3.23 -5.06 -14.67
C LEU A 18 -1.88 -4.72 -15.32
N VAL A 19 -0.91 -4.17 -14.58
CA VAL A 19 0.45 -3.93 -15.09
C VAL A 19 1.12 -5.24 -15.52
N ILE A 20 1.04 -6.29 -14.69
CA ILE A 20 1.58 -7.61 -15.04
C ILE A 20 0.88 -8.16 -16.28
N LYS A 21 -0.45 -8.10 -16.33
CA LYS A 21 -1.25 -8.54 -17.48
C LYS A 21 -0.85 -7.81 -18.76
N ALA A 22 -0.74 -6.48 -18.71
CA ALA A 22 -0.41 -5.64 -19.85
C ALA A 22 1.00 -5.91 -20.38
N THR A 23 1.99 -5.90 -19.49
CA THR A 23 3.40 -6.06 -19.87
C THR A 23 3.70 -7.48 -20.35
N ASN A 24 3.09 -8.50 -19.74
CA ASN A 24 3.16 -9.87 -20.23
C ASN A 24 2.52 -10.02 -21.61
N THR A 25 1.29 -9.51 -21.80
CA THR A 25 0.58 -9.61 -23.10
C THR A 25 1.33 -8.92 -24.22
N ALA A 26 1.98 -7.78 -23.93
CA ALA A 26 2.79 -7.05 -24.89
C ALA A 26 4.17 -7.68 -25.11
N GLY A 27 4.65 -8.59 -24.25
CA GLY A 27 6.04 -9.06 -24.21
C GLY A 27 7.04 -7.93 -23.96
N SER A 28 6.58 -6.78 -23.43
CA SER A 28 7.34 -5.53 -23.37
C SER A 28 6.73 -4.55 -22.35
N GLY A 29 7.57 -3.76 -21.68
CA GLY A 29 7.13 -2.66 -20.80
C GLY A 29 7.94 -2.56 -19.50
N HIS A 30 7.54 -1.62 -18.64
CA HIS A 30 8.33 -1.24 -17.45
C HIS A 30 7.53 -1.50 -16.14
N PRO A 31 7.43 -2.76 -15.68
CA PRO A 31 6.68 -3.08 -14.47
C PRO A 31 7.35 -2.50 -13.21
N GLY A 32 8.69 -2.53 -13.10
CA GLY A 32 9.39 -2.08 -11.89
C GLY A 32 9.09 -0.63 -11.51
N GLY A 33 9.19 0.29 -12.48
CA GLY A 33 8.87 1.71 -12.29
C GLY A 33 7.37 2.01 -12.21
N SER A 34 6.51 1.08 -12.63
CA SER A 34 5.05 1.16 -12.47
C SER A 34 4.63 0.77 -11.06
N PHE A 35 5.31 -0.22 -10.46
CA PHE A 35 5.04 -0.75 -9.13
C PHE A 35 5.51 0.20 -8.01
N SER A 36 6.60 0.95 -8.22
CA SER A 36 7.14 1.89 -7.23
C SER A 36 6.22 3.06 -6.95
N MET A 37 5.47 3.54 -7.95
CA MET A 37 4.55 4.68 -7.82
C MET A 37 3.08 4.26 -7.60
N ALA A 38 2.82 2.97 -7.37
CA ALA A 38 1.44 2.46 -7.34
C ALA A 38 0.62 3.08 -6.21
N GLU A 39 1.17 3.21 -5.00
CA GLU A 39 0.49 3.87 -3.88
C GLU A 39 0.27 5.38 -4.12
N ILE A 40 1.19 6.06 -4.81
CA ILE A 40 1.06 7.48 -5.19
C ILE A 40 -0.17 7.66 -6.11
N LEU A 41 -0.23 6.89 -7.19
CA LEU A 41 -1.36 6.91 -8.11
C LEU A 41 -2.66 6.46 -7.42
N GLY A 42 -2.58 5.46 -6.53
CA GLY A 42 -3.69 5.02 -5.71
C GLY A 42 -4.30 6.16 -4.89
N CYS A 43 -3.48 6.93 -4.17
CA CYS A 43 -3.97 8.06 -3.38
C CYS A 43 -4.55 9.18 -4.27
N LEU A 44 -3.90 9.46 -5.40
CA LEU A 44 -4.40 10.47 -6.35
C LEU A 44 -5.77 10.09 -6.91
N PHE A 45 -5.90 8.93 -7.57
CA PHE A 45 -7.15 8.54 -8.25
C PHE A 45 -8.31 8.21 -7.30
N ASN A 46 -8.05 7.87 -6.04
CA ASN A 46 -9.11 7.45 -5.12
C ASN A 46 -9.52 8.53 -4.12
N LYS A 47 -8.77 9.63 -4.01
CA LYS A 47 -9.02 10.64 -2.97
C LYS A 47 -8.68 12.07 -3.36
N HIS A 48 -7.55 12.32 -4.01
CA HIS A 48 -7.02 13.70 -4.17
C HIS A 48 -7.21 14.33 -5.54
N LEU A 49 -7.32 13.53 -6.59
CA LEU A 49 -7.48 14.02 -7.97
C LEU A 49 -8.95 14.30 -8.24
N LYS A 50 -9.29 15.54 -8.60
CA LYS A 50 -10.62 15.90 -9.11
C LYS A 50 -10.71 15.52 -10.58
N PHE A 51 -11.45 14.48 -10.94
CA PHE A 51 -11.63 14.06 -12.33
C PHE A 51 -13.02 13.48 -12.61
N ASN A 52 -13.36 13.37 -13.89
CA ASN A 52 -14.50 12.62 -14.36
C ASN A 52 -14.05 11.70 -15.51
N ALA A 53 -14.01 10.39 -15.27
CA ALA A 53 -13.59 9.43 -16.28
C ALA A 53 -14.49 9.40 -17.53
N GLN A 54 -15.77 9.77 -17.39
CA GLN A 54 -16.73 9.85 -18.50
C GLN A 54 -16.63 11.17 -19.28
N ASP A 55 -15.97 12.18 -18.71
CA ASP A 55 -15.64 13.44 -19.38
C ASP A 55 -14.15 13.79 -19.17
N PRO A 56 -13.24 13.07 -19.86
CA PRO A 56 -11.80 13.28 -19.74
C PRO A 56 -11.33 14.66 -20.24
N GLN A 57 -12.21 15.44 -20.90
CA GLN A 57 -11.94 16.79 -21.35
C GLN A 57 -12.52 17.87 -20.43
N TRP A 58 -13.15 17.49 -19.31
CA TRP A 58 -13.70 18.42 -18.34
C TRP A 58 -12.69 19.51 -17.99
N VAL A 59 -13.02 20.77 -18.27
CA VAL A 59 -12.06 21.87 -18.18
C VAL A 59 -11.53 22.11 -16.76
N ASP A 60 -12.38 21.94 -15.73
CA ASP A 60 -12.06 22.26 -14.32
C ASP A 60 -11.59 21.06 -13.49
N ARG A 61 -11.28 19.93 -14.15
CA ARG A 61 -10.64 18.78 -13.50
C ARG A 61 -9.18 19.09 -13.16
N ASP A 62 -8.59 18.37 -12.23
CA ASP A 62 -7.14 18.39 -11.97
C ASP A 62 -6.36 17.74 -13.12
N ARG A 63 -5.07 18.03 -13.21
CA ARG A 63 -4.18 17.54 -14.27
C ARG A 63 -3.12 16.62 -13.67
N LEU A 64 -2.92 15.44 -14.27
CA LEU A 64 -1.90 14.49 -13.84
C LEU A 64 -0.90 14.24 -14.98
N VAL A 65 0.34 14.64 -14.78
CA VAL A 65 1.42 14.45 -15.75
C VAL A 65 2.37 13.35 -15.26
N LEU A 66 2.49 12.28 -16.04
CA LEU A 66 3.53 11.27 -15.83
C LEU A 66 4.78 11.64 -16.64
N SER A 67 5.74 12.32 -16.00
CA SER A 67 6.99 12.76 -16.64
C SER A 67 7.93 11.57 -16.89
N LYS A 68 8.03 10.65 -15.93
CA LYS A 68 8.70 9.34 -16.09
C LYS A 68 7.91 8.38 -16.99
N GLY A 69 7.71 8.77 -18.24
CA GLY A 69 6.75 8.18 -19.17
C GLY A 69 6.96 6.69 -19.45
N HIS A 70 8.15 6.13 -19.24
CA HIS A 70 8.37 4.69 -19.40
C HIS A 70 7.44 3.85 -18.50
N ALA A 71 7.02 4.40 -17.35
CA ALA A 71 6.07 3.79 -16.42
C ALA A 71 4.59 3.96 -16.84
N ALA A 72 4.32 4.20 -18.12
CA ALA A 72 2.98 4.27 -18.70
C ALA A 72 2.05 3.10 -18.30
N PRO A 73 2.52 1.83 -18.19
CA PRO A 73 1.65 0.74 -17.75
C PRO A 73 1.01 1.02 -16.39
N GLY A 74 1.75 1.61 -15.44
CA GLY A 74 1.21 2.00 -14.13
C GLY A 74 0.14 3.07 -14.22
N LEU A 75 0.32 4.09 -15.06
CA LEU A 75 -0.69 5.14 -15.29
C LEU A 75 -1.96 4.54 -15.90
N PHE A 76 -1.83 3.79 -16.99
CA PHE A 76 -2.99 3.21 -17.68
C PHE A 76 -3.76 2.23 -16.81
N SER A 77 -3.07 1.40 -16.04
CA SER A 77 -3.73 0.48 -15.10
C SER A 77 -4.55 1.23 -14.04
N ASN A 78 -4.04 2.34 -13.50
CA ASN A 78 -4.80 3.14 -12.55
C ASN A 78 -5.96 3.90 -13.21
N MET A 79 -5.79 4.40 -14.45
CA MET A 79 -6.88 5.00 -15.22
C MET A 79 -8.00 4.00 -15.53
N ALA A 80 -7.64 2.74 -15.84
CA ALA A 80 -8.61 1.67 -16.06
C ALA A 80 -9.41 1.36 -14.78
N VAL A 81 -8.72 1.22 -13.65
CA VAL A 81 -9.35 1.03 -12.32
C VAL A 81 -10.26 2.22 -11.97
N ALA A 82 -9.86 3.44 -12.34
CA ALA A 82 -10.64 4.66 -12.17
C ALA A 82 -11.80 4.82 -13.19
N GLY A 83 -11.94 3.91 -14.15
CA GLY A 83 -13.08 3.85 -15.07
C GLY A 83 -12.93 4.67 -16.36
N TYR A 84 -11.73 5.15 -16.73
CA TYR A 84 -11.51 5.86 -18.01
C TYR A 84 -11.75 4.96 -19.23
N PHE A 85 -11.52 3.65 -19.07
CA PHE A 85 -11.75 2.63 -20.08
C PHE A 85 -11.84 1.25 -19.41
N PRO A 86 -12.40 0.23 -20.08
CA PRO A 86 -12.49 -1.12 -19.53
C PRO A 86 -11.11 -1.73 -19.25
N GLU A 87 -10.97 -2.46 -18.14
CA GLU A 87 -9.69 -3.06 -17.74
C GLU A 87 -9.13 -4.08 -18.72
N SER A 88 -9.99 -4.74 -19.50
CA SER A 88 -9.57 -5.64 -20.57
C SER A 88 -8.76 -4.92 -21.66
N GLU A 89 -8.95 -3.62 -21.85
CA GLU A 89 -8.22 -2.86 -22.85
C GLU A 89 -6.71 -2.77 -22.56
N ILE A 90 -6.29 -3.03 -21.32
CA ILE A 90 -4.86 -3.05 -20.94
C ILE A 90 -4.04 -4.06 -21.77
N GLU A 91 -4.69 -5.11 -22.30
CA GLU A 91 -4.09 -6.13 -23.18
C GLU A 91 -3.73 -5.57 -24.57
N THR A 92 -4.13 -4.34 -24.88
CA THR A 92 -3.78 -3.65 -26.13
C THR A 92 -2.50 -2.82 -26.02
N LEU A 93 -1.90 -2.73 -24.82
CA LEU A 93 -0.65 -1.99 -24.58
C LEU A 93 0.40 -2.29 -25.65
N ARG A 94 0.99 -1.22 -26.22
CA ARG A 94 2.05 -1.27 -27.26
C ARG A 94 1.65 -1.97 -28.57
N LYS A 95 0.39 -2.37 -28.77
CA LYS A 95 -0.08 -2.92 -30.05
C LYS A 95 -0.35 -1.81 -31.06
N PHE A 96 -0.15 -2.13 -32.33
CA PHE A 96 -0.46 -1.22 -33.44
C PHE A 96 -1.93 -0.77 -33.39
N GLY A 97 -2.18 0.53 -33.51
CA GLY A 97 -3.52 1.11 -33.46
C GLY A 97 -4.13 1.28 -32.06
N SER A 98 -3.49 0.77 -31.00
CA SER A 98 -3.98 1.01 -29.63
C SER A 98 -3.78 2.46 -29.21
N ARG A 99 -4.64 3.01 -28.34
CA ARG A 99 -4.35 4.28 -27.63
C ARG A 99 -3.36 4.11 -26.48
N LEU A 100 -3.18 2.90 -25.97
CA LEU A 100 -2.26 2.58 -24.88
C LEU A 100 -0.84 2.37 -25.43
N GLN A 101 -0.16 3.48 -25.69
CA GLN A 101 1.17 3.50 -26.28
C GLN A 101 2.28 3.11 -25.29
N GLY A 102 3.51 2.90 -25.78
CA GLY A 102 4.64 2.51 -24.91
C GLY A 102 5.07 3.58 -23.89
N HIS A 103 4.67 4.83 -24.15
CA HIS A 103 4.78 6.02 -23.31
C HIS A 103 3.41 6.74 -23.33
N PRO A 104 3.10 7.64 -22.38
CA PRO A 104 1.87 8.42 -22.42
C PRO A 104 1.76 9.20 -23.73
N ASP A 105 0.58 9.20 -24.35
CA ASP A 105 0.28 9.85 -25.63
C ASP A 105 -1.16 10.40 -25.54
N LEU A 106 -1.41 11.59 -26.09
CA LEU A 106 -2.71 12.26 -26.13
C LEU A 106 -3.81 11.44 -26.84
N LYS A 107 -3.44 10.40 -27.61
CA LYS A 107 -4.39 9.42 -28.16
C LYS A 107 -5.22 8.73 -27.06
N CYS A 108 -4.73 8.66 -25.83
CA CYS A 108 -5.47 8.13 -24.70
C CYS A 108 -6.17 9.28 -23.95
N PRO A 109 -7.52 9.38 -24.00
CA PRO A 109 -8.25 10.44 -23.29
C PRO A 109 -7.96 10.40 -21.78
N GLY A 110 -7.66 11.56 -21.21
CA GLY A 110 -7.25 11.72 -19.81
C GLY A 110 -5.72 11.73 -19.60
N VAL A 111 -4.93 11.40 -20.62
CA VAL A 111 -3.48 11.63 -20.61
C VAL A 111 -3.19 13.07 -21.04
N GLU A 112 -2.46 13.82 -20.22
CA GLU A 112 -2.14 15.23 -20.48
C GLU A 112 -0.98 15.45 -21.44
N PHE A 113 -0.05 14.50 -21.48
CA PHE A 113 1.31 14.77 -21.92
C PHE A 113 1.83 13.62 -22.78
N CYS A 114 2.43 13.96 -23.92
CA CYS A 114 3.21 13.02 -24.71
C CYS A 114 4.56 12.78 -24.04
N GLY A 115 4.65 11.70 -23.25
CA GLY A 115 5.85 11.38 -22.48
C GLY A 115 6.88 10.54 -23.24
N GLY A 116 7.98 10.25 -22.56
CA GLY A 116 9.06 9.37 -23.04
C GLY A 116 10.43 10.03 -22.98
N SER A 117 10.55 11.27 -23.43
CA SER A 117 11.75 12.07 -23.23
C SER A 117 11.80 12.56 -21.78
N LEU A 118 12.71 12.03 -20.98
CA LEU A 118 12.88 12.42 -19.58
C LEU A 118 13.18 13.92 -19.44
N GLY A 119 12.80 14.49 -18.30
CA GLY A 119 13.09 15.87 -17.90
C GLY A 119 12.07 16.91 -18.39
N THR A 120 11.25 16.56 -19.38
CA THR A 120 10.36 17.52 -20.05
C THR A 120 8.98 17.68 -19.40
N GLY A 121 8.46 16.64 -18.74
CA GLY A 121 7.11 16.65 -18.18
C GLY A 121 6.93 17.61 -17.00
N LEU A 122 7.95 17.86 -16.18
CA LEU A 122 7.90 18.89 -15.14
C LEU A 122 7.74 20.30 -15.73
N SER A 123 8.48 20.60 -16.80
CA SER A 123 8.36 21.87 -17.53
C SER A 123 6.96 22.05 -18.11
N TYR A 124 6.41 20.99 -18.73
CA TYR A 124 5.05 20.98 -19.25
C TYR A 124 4.01 21.24 -18.15
N SER A 125 4.17 20.59 -17.00
CA SER A 125 3.28 20.73 -15.84
C SER A 125 3.26 22.15 -15.28
N ILE A 126 4.43 22.80 -15.22
CA ILE A 126 4.54 24.22 -14.81
C ILE A 126 3.79 25.12 -15.79
N GLY A 127 3.89 24.85 -17.10
CA GLY A 127 3.13 25.56 -18.12
C GLY A 127 1.62 25.46 -17.90
N ILE A 128 1.11 24.26 -17.62
CA ILE A 128 -0.31 24.04 -17.29
C ILE A 128 -0.70 24.82 -16.03
N ALA A 129 0.09 24.72 -14.97
CA ALA A 129 -0.20 25.35 -13.69
C ALA A 129 -0.20 26.88 -13.79
N LEU A 130 0.72 27.45 -14.59
CA LEU A 130 0.75 28.88 -14.93
C LEU A 130 -0.46 29.31 -15.75
N ALA A 131 -0.85 28.53 -16.76
CA ALA A 131 -2.04 28.82 -17.55
C ALA A 131 -3.30 28.85 -16.66
N ALA A 132 -3.45 27.88 -15.74
CA ALA A 132 -4.55 27.87 -14.78
C ALA A 132 -4.60 29.15 -13.93
N LYS A 133 -3.45 29.64 -13.45
CA LYS A 133 -3.37 30.91 -12.71
C LYS A 133 -3.76 32.12 -13.56
N ILE A 134 -3.28 32.19 -14.81
CA ILE A 134 -3.61 33.27 -15.75
C ILE A 134 -5.12 33.30 -16.02
N ASP A 135 -5.72 32.13 -16.22
CA ASP A 135 -7.14 31.96 -16.52
C ASP A 135 -8.02 31.98 -15.26
N SER A 136 -7.45 32.26 -14.08
CA SER A 136 -8.15 32.25 -12.79
C SER A 136 -8.90 30.95 -12.49
N LYS A 137 -8.32 29.82 -12.90
CA LYS A 137 -8.79 28.47 -12.61
C LYS A 137 -8.17 27.92 -11.33
N ASP A 138 -8.93 27.09 -10.63
CA ASP A 138 -8.60 26.54 -9.32
C ASP A 138 -8.09 25.10 -9.35
N HIS A 139 -8.02 24.47 -10.53
CA HIS A 139 -7.56 23.10 -10.66
C HIS A 139 -6.08 22.95 -10.32
N HIS A 140 -5.74 21.82 -9.72
CA HIS A 140 -4.39 21.49 -9.28
C HIS A 140 -3.66 20.65 -10.32
N VAL A 141 -2.33 20.81 -10.40
CA VAL A 141 -1.47 20.01 -11.27
C VAL A 141 -0.62 19.09 -10.42
N TYR A 142 -0.67 17.80 -10.71
CA TYR A 142 0.20 16.78 -10.13
C TYR A 142 1.17 16.25 -11.18
N THR A 143 2.43 16.10 -10.81
CA THR A 143 3.48 15.58 -11.70
C THR A 143 4.24 14.48 -11.01
N ILE A 144 4.46 13.35 -11.68
CA ILE A 144 5.33 12.29 -11.18
C ILE A 144 6.59 12.24 -12.03
N ILE A 145 7.74 12.50 -11.40
CA ILE A 145 9.08 12.43 -12.00
C ILE A 145 9.86 11.24 -11.43
N GLY A 146 10.84 10.74 -12.19
CA GLY A 146 11.80 9.74 -11.73
C GLY A 146 13.07 10.35 -11.14
N ASP A 147 13.82 9.57 -10.37
CA ASP A 147 15.15 9.94 -9.90
C ASP A 147 16.19 9.97 -11.01
N GLY A 148 16.30 8.95 -11.85
CA GLY A 148 17.17 9.04 -13.04
C GLY A 148 16.75 10.15 -14.02
N GLU A 149 15.48 10.55 -14.02
CA GLU A 149 15.02 11.73 -14.78
C GLU A 149 15.53 13.05 -14.19
N SER A 150 15.80 13.10 -12.88
CA SER A 150 16.29 14.30 -12.20
C SER A 150 17.76 14.61 -12.53
N ASP A 151 18.45 13.73 -13.25
CA ASP A 151 19.78 13.98 -13.82
C ASP A 151 19.72 14.96 -15.00
N GLU A 152 18.55 15.10 -15.65
CA GLU A 152 18.36 16.02 -16.77
C GLU A 152 18.39 17.48 -16.30
N GLY A 153 19.23 18.30 -16.93
CA GLY A 153 19.34 19.73 -16.63
C GLY A 153 18.00 20.48 -16.71
N GLN A 154 17.11 20.02 -17.60
CA GLN A 154 15.78 20.58 -17.78
C GLN A 154 14.91 20.54 -16.51
N VAL A 155 15.08 19.53 -15.65
CA VAL A 155 14.35 19.44 -14.37
C VAL A 155 14.70 20.61 -13.46
N TRP A 156 15.96 21.03 -13.46
CA TRP A 156 16.46 22.11 -12.61
C TRP A 156 16.10 23.49 -13.17
N GLU A 157 16.10 23.66 -14.49
CA GLU A 157 15.54 24.87 -15.13
C GLU A 157 14.05 25.05 -14.82
N ALA A 158 13.29 23.96 -14.89
CA ALA A 158 11.89 23.91 -14.49
C ALA A 158 11.72 24.26 -13.01
N ALA A 159 12.54 23.68 -12.13
CA ALA A 159 12.49 23.95 -10.70
C ALA A 159 12.71 25.44 -10.36
N MET A 160 13.69 26.11 -11.01
CA MET A 160 13.90 27.56 -10.86
C MET A 160 12.68 28.37 -11.32
N THR A 161 12.10 27.97 -12.45
CA THR A 161 10.93 28.63 -13.04
C THR A 161 9.71 28.56 -12.11
N ALA A 162 9.41 27.38 -11.57
CA ALA A 162 8.27 27.19 -10.68
C ALA A 162 8.37 28.05 -9.40
N SER A 163 9.57 28.17 -8.82
CA SER A 163 9.80 29.01 -7.65
C SER A 163 9.68 30.49 -8.00
N LYS A 164 10.30 30.95 -9.10
CA LYS A 164 10.23 32.34 -9.58
C LYS A 164 8.79 32.83 -9.73
N TYR A 165 7.91 31.98 -10.27
CA TYR A 165 6.51 32.31 -10.51
C TYR A 165 5.54 31.85 -9.41
N LYS A 166 6.04 31.33 -8.28
CA LYS A 166 5.22 30.92 -7.13
C LYS A 166 4.09 29.96 -7.54
N VAL A 167 4.45 28.92 -8.28
CA VAL A 167 3.51 27.95 -8.85
C VAL A 167 3.00 26.99 -7.77
N ASP A 168 2.19 27.51 -6.84
CA ASP A 168 1.68 26.81 -5.65
C ASP A 168 0.46 25.90 -5.91
N ASN A 169 -0.06 25.89 -7.15
CA ASN A 169 -1.04 24.91 -7.64
C ASN A 169 -0.37 23.72 -8.36
N LEU A 170 0.91 23.48 -8.07
CA LEU A 170 1.69 22.34 -8.56
C LEU A 170 2.24 21.52 -7.38
N THR A 171 1.93 20.23 -7.38
CA THR A 171 2.54 19.23 -6.50
C THR A 171 3.30 18.21 -7.34
N ALA A 172 4.63 18.21 -7.24
CA ALA A 172 5.46 17.19 -7.85
C ALA A 172 5.70 16.01 -6.89
N PHE A 173 5.81 14.81 -7.42
CA PHE A 173 6.30 13.63 -6.73
C PHE A 173 7.61 13.19 -7.37
N LEU A 174 8.63 13.00 -6.55
CA LEU A 174 9.82 12.27 -6.95
C LEU A 174 9.68 10.82 -6.53
N ASP A 175 9.53 9.91 -7.49
CA ASP A 175 9.63 8.47 -7.25
C ASP A 175 11.09 8.10 -7.04
N ARG A 176 11.51 8.16 -5.78
CA ARG A 176 12.90 8.02 -5.33
C ARG A 176 13.17 6.56 -4.96
N ASN A 177 13.37 5.73 -5.99
CA ASN A 177 13.56 4.27 -5.88
C ASN A 177 15.01 3.82 -6.01
N PHE A 178 15.94 4.75 -6.21
CA PHE A 178 17.39 4.53 -6.29
C PHE A 178 17.88 3.79 -7.53
N ILE A 179 17.03 3.53 -8.52
CA ILE A 179 17.39 2.69 -9.68
C ILE A 179 17.01 3.39 -10.99
N GLN A 180 17.97 3.52 -11.90
CA GLN A 180 17.76 3.97 -13.28
C GLN A 180 17.85 2.80 -14.29
N GLN A 181 18.20 3.06 -15.56
CA GLN A 181 18.19 2.04 -16.61
C GLN A 181 19.16 0.89 -16.32
N ASP A 182 20.42 1.22 -16.04
CA ASP A 182 21.50 0.24 -15.97
C ASP A 182 21.80 -0.23 -14.54
N SER A 183 21.67 0.66 -13.55
CA SER A 183 22.05 0.39 -12.16
C SER A 183 21.46 1.43 -11.20
N TYR A 184 21.97 1.43 -9.97
CA TYR A 184 21.61 2.38 -8.92
C TYR A 184 22.03 3.82 -9.27
N THR A 185 21.19 4.80 -8.96
CA THR A 185 21.49 6.23 -9.18
C THR A 185 22.81 6.64 -8.51
N GLU A 186 23.06 6.14 -7.30
CA GLU A 186 24.22 6.49 -6.46
C GLU A 186 25.54 5.93 -6.99
N LYS A 187 25.50 5.09 -8.03
CA LYS A 187 26.66 4.61 -8.77
C LYS A 187 26.90 5.36 -10.07
N ILE A 188 25.81 5.68 -10.76
CA ILE A 188 25.83 6.25 -12.11
C ILE A 188 25.93 7.78 -12.05
N MET A 189 24.96 8.41 -11.39
CA MET A 189 24.88 9.85 -11.18
C MET A 189 24.17 10.11 -9.83
N PRO A 190 24.92 10.33 -8.74
CA PRO A 190 24.33 10.35 -7.40
C PRO A 190 23.46 11.60 -7.14
N LEU A 191 22.20 11.38 -6.75
CA LEU A 191 21.34 12.42 -6.17
C LEU A 191 21.51 12.54 -4.65
N ASP A 192 21.80 11.41 -4.00
CA ASP A 192 22.16 11.32 -2.58
C ASP A 192 23.66 11.02 -2.43
N GLU A 193 24.14 10.72 -1.22
CA GLU A 193 25.54 10.32 -1.05
C GLU A 193 25.87 9.06 -1.86
N LYS A 194 27.11 8.98 -2.34
CA LYS A 194 27.60 7.86 -3.15
C LYS A 194 27.40 6.52 -2.41
N LEU A 195 27.06 5.48 -3.17
CA LEU A 195 27.00 4.10 -2.71
C LEU A 195 28.31 3.38 -3.03
N ASP A 196 28.94 2.80 -2.00
CA ASP A 196 30.04 1.86 -2.18
C ASP A 196 29.47 0.43 -2.12
N GLY A 197 29.53 -0.31 -3.24
CA GLY A 197 28.92 -1.65 -3.39
C GLY A 197 27.49 -1.63 -3.93
N ASP A 198 26.81 -2.78 -3.98
CA ASP A 198 25.47 -2.98 -4.58
C ASP A 198 24.34 -3.11 -3.55
N ASP A 199 24.62 -2.91 -2.25
CA ASP A 199 23.62 -3.02 -1.19
C ASP A 199 22.95 -1.66 -0.94
N ILE A 200 21.82 -1.40 -1.60
CA ILE A 200 21.08 -0.15 -1.39
C ILE A 200 20.51 -0.03 0.03
N SER A 201 20.42 -1.14 0.79
CA SER A 201 19.90 -1.09 2.18
C SER A 201 20.73 -0.16 3.07
N GLU A 202 21.99 0.09 2.70
CA GLU A 202 22.87 1.09 3.33
C GLU A 202 22.32 2.52 3.25
N MET A 203 21.57 2.87 2.19
CA MET A 203 20.90 4.17 2.08
C MET A 203 19.72 4.29 3.05
N TRP A 204 19.13 3.18 3.46
CA TRP A 204 17.97 3.15 4.35
C TRP A 204 18.35 3.06 5.83
N LYS A 205 19.61 2.75 6.14
CA LYS A 205 20.15 2.69 7.50
C LYS A 205 20.46 4.07 8.07
N ASP A 206 20.86 5.01 7.23
CA ASP A 206 21.23 6.37 7.64
C ASP A 206 20.60 7.42 6.72
N ALA A 207 19.54 8.05 7.22
CA ALA A 207 18.85 9.13 6.52
C ALA A 207 19.70 10.39 6.33
N SER A 208 20.80 10.57 7.07
CA SER A 208 21.69 11.72 6.90
C SER A 208 22.36 11.74 5.53
N ARG A 209 22.43 10.57 4.86
CA ARG A 209 22.96 10.39 3.51
C ARG A 209 22.06 10.95 2.42
N TRP A 210 20.82 11.25 2.75
CA TRP A 210 19.84 11.77 1.81
C TRP A 210 20.03 13.28 1.59
N LYS A 211 20.46 13.67 0.40
CA LYS A 211 20.72 15.06 -0.02
C LYS A 211 19.74 15.58 -1.09
N THR A 212 18.91 14.70 -1.65
CA THR A 212 17.95 15.05 -2.71
C THR A 212 17.01 16.16 -2.24
N GLY A 213 16.53 16.10 -1.00
CA GLY A 213 15.70 17.15 -0.40
C GLY A 213 16.38 18.52 -0.35
N ASP A 214 17.67 18.56 -0.03
CA ASP A 214 18.42 19.82 0.06
C ASP A 214 18.60 20.49 -1.30
N LYS A 215 18.76 19.70 -2.37
CA LYS A 215 18.76 20.21 -3.74
C LYS A 215 17.42 20.88 -4.05
N TRP A 216 16.29 20.23 -3.80
CA TRP A 216 14.98 20.85 -4.05
C TRP A 216 14.71 22.08 -3.19
N ARG A 217 15.12 22.07 -1.91
CA ARG A 217 15.03 23.23 -1.02
C ARG A 217 15.84 24.41 -1.54
N SER A 218 17.04 24.19 -2.08
CA SER A 218 17.88 25.27 -2.61
C SER A 218 17.29 25.95 -3.86
N PHE A 219 16.43 25.25 -4.59
CA PHE A 219 15.65 25.79 -5.71
C PHE A 219 14.33 26.47 -5.27
N GLY A 220 14.11 26.63 -3.95
CA GLY A 220 12.99 27.39 -3.41
C GLY A 220 11.65 26.65 -3.43
N TRP A 221 11.67 25.33 -3.28
CA TRP A 221 10.48 24.49 -3.18
C TRP A 221 10.15 24.15 -1.71
N ASN A 222 8.86 23.97 -1.42
CA ASN A 222 8.45 23.25 -0.23
C ASN A 222 8.73 21.76 -0.43
N VAL A 223 9.45 21.13 0.50
CA VAL A 223 9.89 19.73 0.37
C VAL A 223 9.29 18.89 1.49
N LEU A 224 8.55 17.85 1.10
CA LEU A 224 8.01 16.84 2.00
C LEU A 224 8.68 15.50 1.68
N GLU A 225 9.19 14.78 2.68
CA GLU A 225 9.83 13.48 2.49
C GLU A 225 9.02 12.40 3.20
N ILE A 226 8.71 11.32 2.49
CA ILE A 226 7.83 10.25 2.98
C ILE A 226 8.34 8.87 2.56
N ASP A 227 7.85 7.83 3.24
CA ASP A 227 7.83 6.48 2.69
C ASP A 227 6.73 6.39 1.63
N GLY A 228 7.13 6.23 0.36
CA GLY A 228 6.25 6.22 -0.80
C GLY A 228 5.38 4.96 -0.93
N HIS A 229 5.45 4.02 0.03
CA HIS A 229 4.57 2.85 0.10
C HIS A 229 3.58 2.92 1.27
N ARG A 230 3.53 4.06 1.97
CA ARG A 230 2.64 4.30 3.11
C ARG A 230 1.53 5.24 2.69
N VAL A 231 0.34 4.67 2.45
CA VAL A 231 -0.87 5.39 2.01
C VAL A 231 -1.15 6.59 2.90
N GLU A 232 -1.03 6.43 4.22
CA GLU A 232 -1.26 7.47 5.20
C GLU A 232 -0.25 8.63 5.12
N GLN A 233 1.01 8.35 4.76
CA GLN A 233 2.02 9.40 4.61
C GLN A 233 1.84 10.15 3.30
N ILE A 234 1.47 9.45 2.22
CA ILE A 234 1.15 10.05 0.93
C ILE A 234 -0.07 10.96 1.07
N ASP A 235 -1.14 10.48 1.71
CA ASP A 235 -2.37 11.24 1.95
C ASP A 235 -2.10 12.54 2.74
N ALA A 236 -1.37 12.43 3.85
CA ALA A 236 -0.99 13.57 4.68
C ALA A 236 -0.09 14.55 3.90
N ALA A 237 0.85 14.06 3.10
CA ALA A 237 1.75 14.88 2.31
C ALA A 237 1.01 15.63 1.20
N ILE A 238 0.07 14.99 0.49
CA ILE A 238 -0.75 15.66 -0.53
C ILE A 238 -1.62 16.74 0.11
N THR A 239 -2.27 16.42 1.23
CA THR A 239 -3.10 17.38 1.97
C THR A 239 -2.28 18.62 2.36
N LYS A 240 -1.07 18.42 2.89
CA LYS A 240 -0.16 19.52 3.24
C LYS A 240 0.35 20.29 2.01
N ALA A 241 0.66 19.59 0.92
CA ALA A 241 1.09 20.22 -0.33
C ALA A 241 0.01 21.14 -0.91
N ASN A 242 -1.24 20.67 -0.98
CA ASN A 242 -2.36 21.44 -1.53
C ASN A 242 -2.72 22.65 -0.67
N ALA A 243 -2.51 22.56 0.66
CA ALA A 243 -2.68 23.67 1.59
C ALA A 243 -1.53 24.70 1.54
N THR A 244 -0.37 24.33 0.99
CA THR A 244 0.79 25.23 0.89
C THR A 244 0.56 26.27 -0.21
N LYS A 245 0.82 27.54 0.08
CA LYS A 245 0.63 28.67 -0.84
C LYS A 245 1.92 29.48 -1.01
N GLY A 246 2.05 30.15 -2.15
CA GLY A 246 3.17 31.02 -2.50
C GLY A 246 4.44 30.32 -2.97
N VAL A 247 4.53 28.99 -2.91
CA VAL A 247 5.66 28.18 -3.40
C VAL A 247 5.16 26.84 -3.96
N PRO A 248 5.83 26.26 -4.97
CA PRO A 248 5.54 24.91 -5.43
C PRO A 248 5.95 23.87 -4.37
N THR A 249 5.31 22.70 -4.36
CA THR A 249 5.65 21.59 -3.45
C THR A 249 6.17 20.39 -4.19
N ILE A 250 7.24 19.77 -3.68
CA ILE A 250 7.68 18.43 -4.08
C ILE A 250 7.59 17.47 -2.90
N ILE A 251 7.01 16.30 -3.17
CA ILE A 251 6.94 15.16 -2.27
C ILE A 251 8.00 14.16 -2.75
N ILE A 252 9.08 14.01 -1.99
CA ILE A 252 10.10 13.00 -2.24
C ILE A 252 9.59 11.69 -1.62
N SER A 253 9.08 10.83 -2.49
CA SER A 253 8.53 9.54 -2.14
C SER A 253 9.64 8.50 -2.21
N ARG A 254 10.18 8.10 -1.06
CA ARG A 254 11.19 7.05 -0.96
C ARG A 254 10.51 5.71 -1.24
N THR A 255 10.85 5.06 -2.34
CA THR A 255 10.15 3.87 -2.85
C THR A 255 11.15 2.74 -3.12
N ILE A 256 10.63 1.56 -3.42
CA ILE A 256 11.35 0.36 -3.84
C ILE A 256 10.84 0.03 -5.23
N LYS A 257 11.73 -0.01 -6.22
CA LYS A 257 11.38 -0.41 -7.58
C LYS A 257 10.89 -1.86 -7.57
N GLY A 258 9.76 -2.14 -8.21
CA GLY A 258 9.17 -3.48 -8.20
C GLY A 258 8.45 -3.89 -6.90
N LYS A 259 8.10 -2.92 -6.02
CA LYS A 259 7.42 -3.17 -4.74
C LYS A 259 6.28 -4.18 -4.82
N SER A 260 6.25 -5.12 -3.87
CA SER A 260 5.30 -6.24 -3.71
C SER A 260 5.67 -7.57 -4.36
N LEU A 261 6.73 -7.63 -5.18
CA LEU A 261 7.24 -8.87 -5.77
C LEU A 261 8.70 -9.07 -5.40
N GLU A 262 9.02 -10.11 -4.63
CA GLU A 262 10.34 -10.31 -4.01
C GLU A 262 11.50 -10.39 -5.00
N HIS A 263 11.23 -10.83 -6.23
CA HIS A 263 12.21 -10.92 -7.32
C HIS A 263 12.36 -9.63 -8.13
N MET A 264 11.35 -8.74 -8.09
CA MET A 264 11.39 -7.42 -8.74
C MET A 264 11.85 -6.31 -7.80
N GLU A 265 11.59 -6.46 -6.50
CA GLU A 265 12.00 -5.52 -5.46
C GLU A 265 13.52 -5.32 -5.50
N ASP A 266 13.93 -4.06 -5.61
CA ASP A 266 15.34 -3.65 -5.55
C ASP A 266 16.23 -4.37 -6.59
N ASN A 267 15.69 -4.52 -7.80
CA ASN A 267 16.37 -5.23 -8.88
C ASN A 267 16.38 -4.41 -10.18
N PRO A 268 17.52 -3.84 -10.59
CA PRO A 268 17.65 -3.08 -11.84
C PRO A 268 17.19 -3.82 -13.10
N GLN A 269 17.30 -5.15 -13.12
CA GLN A 269 16.89 -5.97 -14.28
C GLN A 269 15.38 -5.87 -14.58
N TRP A 270 14.56 -5.49 -13.60
CA TRP A 270 13.12 -5.33 -13.77
C TRP A 270 12.69 -3.90 -14.13
N HIS A 271 13.64 -3.02 -14.50
CA HIS A 271 13.30 -1.70 -14.98
C HIS A 271 12.40 -1.74 -16.22
N GLY A 272 12.77 -2.54 -17.24
CA GLY A 272 12.09 -2.63 -18.55
C GLY A 272 11.83 -4.05 -19.04
N LYS A 273 11.87 -5.04 -18.15
CA LYS A 273 11.65 -6.46 -18.47
C LYS A 273 10.20 -6.85 -18.21
N ALA A 274 9.56 -7.46 -19.21
CA ALA A 274 8.24 -8.08 -19.05
C ALA A 274 8.36 -9.47 -18.38
N PRO A 275 7.39 -9.87 -17.54
CA PRO A 275 7.39 -11.21 -16.97
C PRO A 275 6.97 -12.27 -18.00
N ASP A 276 7.54 -13.46 -17.90
CA ASP A 276 7.19 -14.61 -18.74
C ASP A 276 5.81 -15.18 -18.36
N SER A 277 5.08 -15.72 -19.34
CA SER A 277 3.68 -16.13 -19.14
C SER A 277 3.50 -17.30 -18.15
N ASP A 278 4.48 -18.18 -18.02
CA ASP A 278 4.43 -19.33 -17.12
C ASP A 278 4.59 -18.94 -15.64
N VAL A 279 5.26 -17.82 -15.35
CA VAL A 279 5.43 -17.32 -13.97
C VAL A 279 4.32 -16.36 -13.54
N VAL A 280 3.51 -15.82 -14.47
CA VAL A 280 2.39 -14.90 -14.16
C VAL A 280 1.42 -15.47 -13.11
N PRO A 281 1.01 -16.76 -13.14
CA PRO A 281 0.17 -17.32 -12.08
C PRO A 281 0.81 -17.25 -10.68
N ILE A 282 2.13 -17.47 -10.59
CA ILE A 282 2.88 -17.38 -9.32
C ILE A 282 2.96 -15.92 -8.86
N ILE A 283 3.23 -14.99 -9.78
CA ILE A 283 3.22 -13.54 -9.52
C ILE A 283 1.87 -13.10 -8.96
N ASN A 284 0.76 -13.56 -9.55
CA ASN A 284 -0.57 -13.23 -9.06
C ASN A 284 -0.80 -13.79 -7.65
N SER A 285 -0.36 -15.01 -7.35
CA SER A 285 -0.42 -15.57 -5.99
C SER A 285 0.45 -14.79 -5.00
N GLU A 286 1.59 -14.25 -5.41
CA GLU A 286 2.42 -13.38 -4.57
C GLU A 286 1.73 -12.03 -4.29
N LEU A 287 1.08 -11.45 -5.30
CA LEU A 287 0.28 -10.24 -5.16
C LEU A 287 -0.95 -10.45 -4.25
N ASP A 288 -1.59 -11.62 -4.30
CA ASP A 288 -2.76 -11.94 -3.45
C ASP A 288 -2.39 -12.34 -2.01
N SER A 289 -1.10 -12.43 -1.72
CA SER A 289 -0.58 -12.83 -0.40
C SER A 289 0.22 -11.74 0.30
N GLN A 290 -0.03 -10.48 -0.05
CA GLN A 290 0.45 -9.34 0.73
C GLN A 290 -0.20 -9.34 2.12
N PHE A 291 0.53 -8.86 3.12
CA PHE A 291 0.10 -8.95 4.52
C PHE A 291 0.46 -7.71 5.32
N LEU A 292 -0.15 -7.57 6.51
CA LEU A 292 -0.01 -6.46 7.43
C LEU A 292 0.30 -6.96 8.84
N ILE A 293 1.14 -6.23 9.58
CA ILE A 293 1.36 -6.44 11.02
C ILE A 293 0.70 -5.31 11.80
N SER A 294 -0.21 -5.67 12.71
CA SER A 294 -1.04 -4.76 13.51
C SER A 294 -0.75 -4.96 15.01
N PRO A 295 0.29 -4.33 15.59
CA PRO A 295 0.58 -4.49 17.01
C PRO A 295 -0.57 -3.94 17.88
N SER A 296 -0.98 -4.71 18.89
CA SER A 296 -2.03 -4.31 19.84
C SER A 296 -1.43 -3.63 21.07
N ILE A 297 -1.76 -2.35 21.26
CA ILE A 297 -1.16 -1.53 22.31
C ILE A 297 -1.64 -1.88 23.71
N ILE A 298 -2.76 -2.61 23.85
CA ILE A 298 -3.26 -3.05 25.16
C ILE A 298 -2.36 -4.09 25.84
N ALA A 299 -1.46 -4.71 25.08
CA ALA A 299 -0.47 -5.64 25.61
C ALA A 299 0.80 -4.92 26.15
N GLY A 300 0.89 -3.60 25.99
CA GLY A 300 1.97 -2.76 26.49
C GLY A 300 1.69 -2.15 27.87
N ASP A 301 2.36 -1.04 28.17
CA ASP A 301 2.11 -0.27 29.40
C ASP A 301 0.82 0.57 29.26
N MET A 302 -0.27 0.05 29.83
CA MET A 302 -1.57 0.74 29.85
C MET A 302 -1.54 2.10 30.57
N SER A 303 -0.55 2.36 31.42
CA SER A 303 -0.38 3.68 32.03
C SER A 303 0.26 4.71 31.09
N ASN A 304 0.82 4.26 29.96
CA ASN A 304 1.56 5.09 29.00
C ASN A 304 1.33 4.66 27.54
N LEU A 305 0.07 4.66 27.12
CA LEU A 305 -0.31 4.31 25.74
C LEU A 305 0.33 5.23 24.67
N GLU A 306 0.68 6.47 25.01
CA GLU A 306 1.39 7.35 24.08
C GLU A 306 2.77 6.78 23.70
N ASN A 307 3.48 6.22 24.68
CA ASN A 307 4.76 5.55 24.44
C ASN A 307 4.56 4.28 23.61
N GLU A 308 3.49 3.53 23.84
CA GLU A 308 3.18 2.33 23.05
C GLU A 308 2.91 2.66 21.57
N VAL A 309 2.17 3.73 21.29
CA VAL A 309 2.00 4.25 19.93
C VAL A 309 3.33 4.66 19.31
N LYS A 310 4.19 5.40 20.05
CA LYS A 310 5.53 5.80 19.56
C LYS A 310 6.44 4.60 19.28
N ARG A 311 6.35 3.55 20.09
CA ARG A 311 7.06 2.27 19.88
C ARG A 311 6.58 1.56 18.62
N CYS A 312 5.28 1.55 18.34
CA CYS A 312 4.73 1.01 17.09
C CYS A 312 5.19 1.80 15.86
N VAL A 313 5.20 3.13 15.94
CA VAL A 313 5.70 4.02 14.87
C VAL A 313 7.17 3.75 14.59
N THR A 314 8.01 3.73 15.62
CA THR A 314 9.45 3.44 15.49
C THR A 314 9.69 2.01 15.00
N GLY A 315 8.80 1.09 15.38
CA GLY A 315 8.75 -0.30 14.93
C GLY A 315 8.34 -0.47 13.46
N ARG A 316 7.84 0.58 12.81
CA ARG A 316 7.32 0.57 11.43
C ARG A 316 6.12 -0.38 11.26
N SER A 317 5.19 -0.38 12.22
CA SER A 317 3.96 -1.15 12.12
C SER A 317 3.12 -0.75 10.90
N ASP A 318 2.34 -1.68 10.34
CA ASP A 318 1.45 -1.39 9.21
C ASP A 318 0.18 -0.69 9.66
N LEU A 319 -0.35 -1.14 10.80
CA LEU A 319 -1.52 -0.63 11.51
C LEU A 319 -1.17 -0.48 12.99
N ILE A 320 -2.05 0.15 13.77
CA ILE A 320 -2.03 0.09 15.24
C ILE A 320 -3.39 -0.43 15.67
N HIS A 321 -3.39 -1.61 16.30
CA HIS A 321 -4.61 -2.28 16.76
C HIS A 321 -5.05 -1.72 18.12
N LEU A 322 -6.31 -1.35 18.21
CA LEU A 322 -6.93 -0.69 19.35
C LEU A 322 -8.10 -1.52 19.87
N ASP A 323 -7.82 -2.37 20.85
CA ASP A 323 -8.84 -3.20 21.52
C ASP A 323 -9.64 -2.37 22.53
N VAL A 324 -10.87 -2.00 22.15
CA VAL A 324 -11.80 -1.24 22.96
C VAL A 324 -12.80 -2.18 23.62
N MET A 325 -12.79 -2.20 24.95
CA MET A 325 -13.62 -3.08 25.77
C MET A 325 -14.41 -2.26 26.78
N ASP A 326 -15.72 -2.48 26.87
CA ASP A 326 -16.63 -1.64 27.69
C ASP A 326 -16.90 -2.18 29.10
N GLY A 327 -16.47 -3.40 29.42
CA GLY A 327 -16.80 -4.07 30.68
C GLY A 327 -18.21 -4.68 30.72
N GLN A 328 -18.97 -4.65 29.61
CA GLN A 328 -20.33 -5.21 29.51
C GLN A 328 -20.41 -6.36 28.51
N PHE A 329 -19.92 -6.18 27.28
CA PHE A 329 -19.83 -7.28 26.31
C PHE A 329 -18.75 -8.28 26.73
N VAL A 330 -17.61 -7.75 27.19
CA VAL A 330 -16.52 -8.50 27.80
C VAL A 330 -16.26 -7.97 29.21
N PRO A 331 -15.79 -8.79 30.16
CA PRO A 331 -15.68 -8.38 31.58
C PRO A 331 -14.59 -7.33 31.85
N THR A 332 -13.60 -7.21 30.97
CA THR A 332 -12.51 -6.24 31.11
C THR A 332 -12.92 -4.92 30.46
N LYS A 333 -12.55 -3.80 31.08
CA LYS A 333 -12.65 -2.47 30.48
C LYS A 333 -11.26 -1.96 30.10
N THR A 334 -11.10 -1.45 28.88
CA THR A 334 -9.84 -0.84 28.42
C THR A 334 -9.98 0.69 28.33
N PHE A 335 -9.73 1.28 27.16
CA PHE A 335 -9.90 2.69 26.85
C PHE A 335 -11.04 2.87 25.85
N ASP A 336 -11.41 4.12 25.55
CA ASP A 336 -12.51 4.46 24.64
C ASP A 336 -12.09 5.50 23.58
N HIS A 337 -13.06 6.00 22.83
CA HIS A 337 -12.88 7.00 21.78
C HIS A 337 -12.17 8.29 22.27
N ILE A 338 -12.31 8.67 23.55
CA ILE A 338 -11.64 9.86 24.10
C ILE A 338 -10.13 9.62 24.08
N LYS A 339 -9.68 8.46 24.55
CA LYS A 339 -8.26 8.11 24.52
C LYS A 339 -7.75 7.97 23.09
N ILE A 340 -8.53 7.38 22.17
CA ILE A 340 -8.14 7.28 20.76
C ILE A 340 -7.90 8.67 20.16
N LYS A 341 -8.79 9.63 20.46
CA LYS A 341 -8.66 11.02 20.01
C LYS A 341 -7.41 11.71 20.56
N GLU A 342 -7.02 11.40 21.81
CA GLU A 342 -5.76 11.88 22.40
C GLU A 342 -4.53 11.26 21.74
N LEU A 343 -4.60 10.00 21.32
CA LEU A 343 -3.49 9.29 20.67
C LEU A 343 -3.32 9.66 19.19
N ARG A 344 -4.41 10.03 18.51
CA ARG A 344 -4.43 10.29 17.05
C ARG A 344 -3.37 11.29 16.58
N PRO A 345 -3.08 12.41 17.26
CA PRO A 345 -2.05 13.36 16.82
C PRO A 345 -0.62 12.81 16.84
N LEU A 346 -0.36 11.69 17.52
CA LEU A 346 0.99 11.12 17.65
C LEU A 346 1.49 10.43 16.38
N THR A 347 0.59 10.09 15.46
CA THR A 347 0.93 9.30 14.27
C THR A 347 -0.11 9.46 13.18
N VAL A 348 0.29 9.20 11.94
CA VAL A 348 -0.63 9.01 10.81
C VAL A 348 -0.88 7.52 10.50
N ILE A 349 -0.14 6.59 11.13
CA ILE A 349 -0.35 5.14 10.94
C ILE A 349 -1.83 4.80 11.18
N PRO A 350 -2.47 4.01 10.32
CA PRO A 350 -3.90 3.76 10.45
C PRO A 350 -4.26 3.13 11.78
N PHE A 351 -5.31 3.65 12.41
CA PHE A 351 -5.90 3.10 13.63
C PHE A 351 -6.95 2.06 13.26
N ASP A 352 -6.67 0.83 13.66
CA ASP A 352 -7.52 -0.35 13.50
C ASP A 352 -8.26 -0.59 14.81
N THR A 353 -9.50 -0.10 14.88
CA THR A 353 -10.28 -0.06 16.13
C THR A 353 -11.22 -1.24 16.22
N HIS A 354 -10.93 -2.13 17.17
CA HIS A 354 -11.69 -3.32 17.42
C HIS A 354 -12.63 -3.11 18.60
N LEU A 355 -13.94 -3.04 18.33
CA LEU A 355 -14.98 -2.72 19.30
C LEU A 355 -15.57 -3.99 19.92
N MET A 356 -15.10 -4.33 21.11
CA MET A 356 -15.70 -5.33 21.99
C MET A 356 -16.66 -4.63 22.99
N ILE A 357 -17.75 -4.05 22.47
CA ILE A 357 -18.71 -3.25 23.24
C ILE A 357 -20.17 -3.63 22.93
N ASN A 358 -21.08 -3.40 23.88
CA ASN A 358 -22.52 -3.50 23.64
C ASN A 358 -23.05 -2.31 22.81
N ASP A 359 -24.11 -2.53 22.04
CA ASP A 359 -24.79 -1.52 21.21
C ASP A 359 -23.85 -0.64 20.35
N PRO A 360 -22.90 -1.21 19.57
CA PRO A 360 -21.86 -0.43 18.88
C PRO A 360 -22.42 0.61 17.89
N VAL A 361 -23.63 0.40 17.36
CA VAL A 361 -24.32 1.35 16.46
C VAL A 361 -24.50 2.74 17.09
N LYS A 362 -24.67 2.83 18.42
CA LYS A 362 -24.82 4.10 19.14
C LYS A 362 -23.51 4.88 19.25
N HIS A 363 -22.37 4.20 19.08
CA HIS A 363 -21.04 4.72 19.40
C HIS A 363 -20.11 4.84 18.19
N VAL A 364 -20.47 4.26 17.04
CA VAL A 364 -19.60 4.24 15.85
C VAL A 364 -19.11 5.64 15.42
N ASN A 365 -19.97 6.66 15.51
CA ASN A 365 -19.60 8.04 15.19
C ASN A 365 -18.53 8.61 16.14
N ASP A 366 -18.55 8.22 17.42
CA ASP A 366 -17.55 8.68 18.39
C ASP A 366 -16.14 8.20 17.99
N TYR A 367 -16.03 6.97 17.47
CA TYR A 367 -14.76 6.40 17.00
C TYR A 367 -14.31 6.98 15.65
N ILE A 368 -15.25 7.28 14.75
CA ILE A 368 -14.96 8.03 13.52
C ILE A 368 -14.39 9.41 13.87
N ASP A 369 -15.04 10.14 14.78
CA ASP A 369 -14.62 11.47 15.23
C ASP A 369 -13.32 11.46 16.03
N ALA A 370 -12.98 10.32 16.66
CA ALA A 370 -11.70 10.10 17.32
C ALA A 370 -10.54 9.87 16.33
N GLY A 371 -10.84 9.58 15.07
CA GLY A 371 -9.84 9.36 14.02
C GLY A 371 -9.46 7.90 13.79
N SER A 372 -10.38 6.96 14.06
CA SER A 372 -10.27 5.57 13.62
C SER A 372 -10.34 5.48 12.09
N ASP A 373 -9.42 4.71 11.50
CA ASP A 373 -9.35 4.51 10.04
C ASP A 373 -10.07 3.23 9.60
N ILE A 374 -10.18 2.27 10.52
CA ILE A 374 -10.91 1.01 10.40
C ILE A 374 -11.69 0.82 11.71
N VAL A 375 -12.95 0.42 11.62
CA VAL A 375 -13.77 0.07 12.79
C VAL A 375 -14.34 -1.32 12.57
N THR A 376 -14.06 -2.21 13.51
CA THR A 376 -14.51 -3.60 13.51
C THR A 376 -15.48 -3.84 14.67
N VAL A 377 -16.65 -4.41 14.38
CA VAL A 377 -17.68 -4.74 15.39
C VAL A 377 -17.99 -6.24 15.40
N HIS A 378 -18.39 -6.75 16.55
CA HIS A 378 -18.68 -8.16 16.77
C HIS A 378 -20.07 -8.58 16.28
N ALA A 379 -20.13 -9.76 15.65
CA ALA A 379 -21.37 -10.43 15.27
C ALA A 379 -22.27 -10.73 16.47
N GLU A 380 -21.68 -10.93 17.65
CA GLU A 380 -22.39 -11.32 18.87
C GLU A 380 -23.24 -10.21 19.50
N VAL A 381 -22.99 -8.96 19.11
CA VAL A 381 -23.67 -7.75 19.63
C VAL A 381 -24.34 -6.95 18.52
N THR A 382 -24.43 -7.54 17.33
CA THR A 382 -25.06 -6.92 16.16
C THR A 382 -26.04 -7.88 15.49
N ASP A 383 -26.95 -7.30 14.73
CA ASP A 383 -27.89 -7.97 13.85
C ASP A 383 -27.86 -7.32 12.47
N GLU A 384 -28.67 -7.81 11.54
CA GLU A 384 -28.74 -7.30 10.17
C GLU A 384 -28.99 -5.79 10.10
N SER A 385 -29.85 -5.27 10.98
CA SER A 385 -30.27 -3.87 10.98
C SER A 385 -29.17 -2.98 11.54
N SER A 386 -28.68 -3.30 12.74
CA SER A 386 -27.64 -2.52 13.43
C SER A 386 -26.30 -2.55 12.68
N PHE A 387 -25.90 -3.70 12.14
CA PHE A 387 -24.70 -3.78 11.30
C PHE A 387 -24.88 -3.05 9.97
N GLY A 388 -26.08 -3.10 9.35
CA GLY A 388 -26.38 -2.33 8.14
C GLY A 388 -26.21 -0.82 8.33
N GLU A 389 -26.70 -0.29 9.45
CA GLU A 389 -26.51 1.13 9.81
C GLU A 389 -25.03 1.48 10.03
N ILE A 390 -24.29 0.64 10.79
CA ILE A 390 -22.84 0.81 11.00
C ILE A 390 -22.09 0.79 9.65
N HIS A 391 -22.39 -0.17 8.79
CA HIS A 391 -21.79 -0.32 7.47
C HIS A 391 -21.97 0.96 6.64
N ASP A 392 -23.19 1.49 6.57
CA ASP A 392 -23.49 2.68 5.77
C ASP A 392 -22.82 3.93 6.34
N ILE A 393 -22.82 4.10 7.66
CA ILE A 393 -22.12 5.19 8.35
C ILE A 393 -20.62 5.15 8.02
N LEU A 394 -19.96 4.00 8.17
CA LEU A 394 -18.53 3.85 7.92
C LEU A 394 -18.18 4.11 6.44
N LYS A 395 -18.95 3.56 5.50
CA LYS A 395 -18.75 3.81 4.06
C LYS A 395 -18.92 5.29 3.70
N GLN A 396 -19.95 5.96 4.23
CA GLN A 396 -20.17 7.39 4.01
C GLN A 396 -19.00 8.23 4.50
N HIS A 397 -18.35 7.82 5.60
CA HIS A 397 -17.20 8.52 6.17
C HIS A 397 -15.86 8.06 5.62
N GLN A 398 -15.81 7.11 4.68
CA GLN A 398 -14.58 6.51 4.14
C GLN A 398 -13.69 5.86 5.21
N VAL A 399 -14.32 5.20 6.18
CA VAL A 399 -13.67 4.38 7.22
C VAL A 399 -13.84 2.90 6.84
N GLY A 400 -12.81 2.09 7.06
CA GLY A 400 -12.83 0.67 6.74
C GLY A 400 -13.90 -0.08 7.54
N VAL A 401 -14.68 -0.91 6.86
CA VAL A 401 -15.74 -1.70 7.50
C VAL A 401 -15.21 -3.06 7.92
N GLY A 402 -15.10 -3.27 9.23
CA GLY A 402 -14.67 -4.52 9.83
C GLY A 402 -15.81 -5.28 10.51
N PHE A 403 -15.72 -6.61 10.47
CA PHE A 403 -16.61 -7.51 11.19
C PHE A 403 -15.80 -8.53 11.99
N ALA A 404 -16.21 -8.86 13.21
CA ALA A 404 -15.52 -9.81 14.08
C ALA A 404 -16.43 -10.96 14.50
N ILE A 405 -15.83 -12.14 14.68
CA ILE A 405 -16.51 -13.33 15.22
C ILE A 405 -15.66 -13.99 16.30
N ASN A 406 -16.29 -14.39 17.40
CA ASN A 406 -15.66 -15.15 18.48
C ASN A 406 -15.24 -16.55 18.02
N PRO A 407 -14.36 -17.26 18.74
CA PRO A 407 -13.89 -18.59 18.35
C PRO A 407 -15.04 -19.58 18.05
N ASP A 408 -16.09 -19.58 18.88
CA ASP A 408 -17.22 -20.51 18.77
C ASP A 408 -18.36 -20.02 17.86
N THR A 409 -18.26 -18.81 17.30
CA THR A 409 -19.32 -18.20 16.48
C THR A 409 -19.07 -18.45 14.99
N GLU A 410 -20.04 -19.06 14.29
CA GLU A 410 -20.05 -19.12 12.83
C GLU A 410 -20.53 -17.79 12.22
N LEU A 411 -20.22 -17.55 10.94
CA LEU A 411 -20.79 -16.39 10.23
C LEU A 411 -22.32 -16.45 10.25
N PRO A 412 -23.02 -15.44 10.82
CA PRO A 412 -24.47 -15.41 10.79
C PRO A 412 -25.00 -15.32 9.36
N GLU A 413 -26.14 -15.95 9.05
CA GLU A 413 -26.71 -15.94 7.69
C GLU A 413 -26.94 -14.52 7.14
N TRP A 414 -27.39 -13.60 8.00
CA TRP A 414 -27.60 -12.20 7.61
C TRP A 414 -26.33 -11.47 7.18
N SER A 415 -25.15 -11.93 7.60
CA SER A 415 -23.86 -11.29 7.31
C SER A 415 -23.42 -11.49 5.85
N TYR A 416 -23.93 -12.54 5.17
CA TYR A 416 -23.50 -12.92 3.82
C TYR A 416 -23.71 -11.81 2.79
N LYS A 417 -24.78 -11.02 2.93
CA LYS A 417 -25.07 -9.90 2.01
C LYS A 417 -24.03 -8.77 2.09
N PHE A 418 -23.25 -8.70 3.17
CA PHE A 418 -22.23 -7.67 3.36
C PHE A 418 -20.82 -8.14 2.96
N LEU A 419 -20.56 -9.44 2.81
CA LEU A 419 -19.21 -9.98 2.63
C LEU A 419 -18.45 -9.32 1.46
N SER A 420 -19.12 -9.05 0.35
CA SER A 420 -18.49 -8.42 -0.82
C SER A 420 -18.03 -6.96 -0.57
N SER A 421 -18.64 -6.26 0.39
CA SER A 421 -18.33 -4.87 0.74
C SER A 421 -17.48 -4.73 2.02
N LEU A 422 -17.25 -5.82 2.77
CA LEU A 422 -16.36 -5.83 3.93
C LEU A 422 -14.90 -5.55 3.54
N ASP A 423 -14.21 -4.84 4.43
CA ASP A 423 -12.80 -4.53 4.29
C ASP A 423 -11.93 -5.45 5.18
N GLN A 424 -12.45 -5.87 6.32
CA GLN A 424 -11.77 -6.73 7.28
C GLN A 424 -12.73 -7.73 7.94
N LEU A 425 -12.30 -8.98 8.12
CA LEU A 425 -12.95 -9.95 8.99
C LEU A 425 -11.94 -10.37 10.08
N ILE A 426 -12.19 -10.00 11.33
CA ILE A 426 -11.43 -10.52 12.46
C ILE A 426 -11.97 -11.90 12.81
N VAL A 427 -11.08 -12.89 12.80
CA VAL A 427 -11.34 -14.22 13.36
C VAL A 427 -10.61 -14.28 14.69
N MET A 428 -11.37 -14.23 15.78
CA MET A 428 -10.81 -14.35 17.11
C MET A 428 -10.21 -15.74 17.29
N SER A 429 -8.92 -15.80 17.64
CA SER A 429 -8.20 -17.02 18.02
C SER A 429 -7.99 -17.17 19.52
N VAL A 430 -8.66 -16.32 20.31
CA VAL A 430 -8.81 -16.41 21.78
C VAL A 430 -10.22 -15.95 22.16
N ILE A 431 -10.68 -16.27 23.38
CA ILE A 431 -11.93 -15.71 23.90
C ILE A 431 -11.72 -14.19 24.10
N PRO A 432 -12.56 -13.29 23.55
CA PRO A 432 -12.38 -11.85 23.72
C PRO A 432 -12.46 -11.46 25.21
N GLY A 433 -11.79 -10.35 25.56
CA GLY A 433 -11.89 -9.78 26.91
C GLY A 433 -10.73 -10.06 27.86
N LYS A 434 -9.67 -10.78 27.46
CA LYS A 434 -8.46 -10.93 28.29
C LYS A 434 -7.18 -10.98 27.43
N SER A 435 -6.20 -10.14 27.76
CA SER A 435 -4.89 -10.16 27.10
C SER A 435 -4.02 -11.37 27.53
N GLY A 436 -3.10 -11.78 26.66
CA GLY A 436 -2.08 -12.80 26.98
C GLY A 436 -2.57 -14.25 26.96
N GLN A 437 -3.74 -14.52 26.38
CA GLN A 437 -4.24 -15.88 26.18
C GLN A 437 -3.44 -16.62 25.10
N LYS A 438 -3.44 -17.96 25.20
CA LYS A 438 -2.84 -18.83 24.18
C LYS A 438 -3.79 -18.96 22.98
N TYR A 439 -3.20 -19.08 21.80
CA TYR A 439 -3.91 -19.36 20.56
C TYR A 439 -4.75 -20.65 20.67
N ILE A 440 -5.99 -20.60 20.19
CA ILE A 440 -6.90 -21.75 20.11
C ILE A 440 -6.64 -22.48 18.78
N GLU A 441 -6.05 -23.67 18.85
CA GLU A 441 -5.61 -24.46 17.68
C GLU A 441 -6.76 -24.79 16.71
N GLU A 442 -7.97 -24.99 17.23
CA GLU A 442 -9.17 -25.25 16.42
C GLU A 442 -9.47 -24.11 15.44
N THR A 443 -8.97 -22.89 15.70
CA THR A 443 -9.13 -21.72 14.83
C THR A 443 -8.49 -21.91 13.46
N HIS A 444 -7.46 -22.76 13.32
CA HIS A 444 -6.87 -23.10 12.02
C HIS A 444 -7.93 -23.66 11.05
N SER A 445 -8.69 -24.66 11.52
CA SER A 445 -9.75 -25.30 10.71
C SER A 445 -10.88 -24.33 10.35
N LYS A 446 -11.25 -23.47 11.31
CA LYS A 446 -12.27 -22.43 11.12
C LYS A 446 -11.83 -21.41 10.08
N MET A 447 -10.60 -20.89 10.19
CA MET A 447 -10.06 -19.88 9.28
C MET A 447 -9.95 -20.40 7.85
N SER A 448 -9.46 -21.64 7.66
CA SER A 448 -9.42 -22.30 6.35
C SER A 448 -10.83 -22.45 5.72
N ARG A 449 -11.83 -22.85 6.52
CA ARG A 449 -13.23 -22.94 6.06
C ARG A 449 -13.79 -21.57 5.69
N LEU A 450 -13.59 -20.56 6.53
CA LEU A 450 -14.05 -19.18 6.29
C LEU A 450 -13.41 -18.58 5.05
N ASN A 451 -12.11 -18.79 4.83
CA ASN A 451 -11.43 -18.32 3.63
C ASN A 451 -12.11 -18.86 2.36
N SER A 452 -12.53 -20.13 2.35
CA SER A 452 -13.28 -20.71 1.24
C SER A 452 -14.65 -20.02 1.04
N ILE A 453 -15.43 -19.86 2.12
CA ILE A 453 -16.73 -19.19 2.09
C ILE A 453 -16.61 -17.75 1.60
N LEU A 454 -15.62 -17.01 2.09
CA LEU A 454 -15.36 -15.62 1.71
C LEU A 454 -15.03 -15.48 0.23
N ASN A 455 -14.18 -16.38 -0.30
CA ASN A 455 -13.85 -16.41 -1.73
C ASN A 455 -15.09 -16.67 -2.60
N GLU A 456 -15.97 -17.59 -2.19
CA GLU A 456 -17.23 -17.87 -2.90
C GLU A 456 -18.20 -16.68 -2.89
N ASN A 457 -18.08 -15.79 -1.90
CA ASN A 457 -18.94 -14.61 -1.71
C ASN A 457 -18.28 -13.30 -2.18
N ASN A 458 -17.27 -13.37 -3.05
CA ASN A 458 -16.56 -12.20 -3.60
C ASN A 458 -15.96 -11.26 -2.54
N PHE A 459 -15.60 -11.78 -1.37
CA PHE A 459 -14.85 -11.01 -0.37
C PHE A 459 -13.51 -10.59 -0.95
N SER A 460 -13.18 -9.31 -0.81
CA SER A 460 -11.92 -8.72 -1.29
C SER A 460 -11.09 -8.09 -0.16
N GLY A 461 -11.60 -8.14 1.07
CA GLY A 461 -10.92 -7.63 2.26
C GLY A 461 -9.82 -8.56 2.77
N CYS A 462 -9.38 -8.34 4.01
CA CYS A 462 -8.44 -9.23 4.68
C CYS A 462 -9.10 -10.00 5.84
N ILE A 463 -8.68 -11.26 6.01
CA ILE A 463 -8.88 -11.97 7.27
C ILE A 463 -7.78 -11.49 8.22
N GLU A 464 -8.18 -10.98 9.37
CA GLU A 464 -7.29 -10.61 10.46
C GLU A 464 -7.33 -11.67 11.56
N ALA A 465 -6.15 -12.12 11.99
CA ALA A 465 -6.00 -13.04 13.10
C ALA A 465 -5.72 -12.25 14.38
N ASP A 466 -6.66 -12.28 15.33
CA ASP A 466 -6.53 -11.61 16.63
C ASP A 466 -6.59 -12.58 17.81
N GLY A 467 -5.56 -12.51 18.65
CA GLY A 467 -5.41 -13.32 19.86
C GLY A 467 -4.36 -14.42 19.76
N GLY A 468 -3.32 -14.36 20.59
CA GLY A 468 -2.34 -15.46 20.74
C GLY A 468 -1.41 -15.68 19.54
N VAL A 469 -1.46 -14.84 18.50
CA VAL A 469 -0.55 -14.91 17.34
C VAL A 469 0.89 -14.57 17.76
N ASN A 470 1.83 -15.43 17.37
CA ASN A 470 3.24 -15.35 17.73
C ASN A 470 4.13 -16.04 16.65
N LEU A 471 5.46 -16.06 16.85
CA LEU A 471 6.39 -16.61 15.87
C LEU A 471 6.23 -18.12 15.60
N GLU A 472 5.65 -18.88 16.54
CA GLU A 472 5.45 -20.33 16.41
C GLU A 472 4.27 -20.66 15.50
N ASN A 473 3.22 -19.82 15.49
CA ASN A 473 1.97 -20.10 14.76
C ASN A 473 1.70 -19.16 13.58
N ILE A 474 2.30 -17.96 13.49
CA ILE A 474 1.97 -16.99 12.44
C ILE A 474 2.13 -17.56 11.03
N GLY A 475 3.09 -18.48 10.85
CA GLY A 475 3.32 -19.14 9.58
C GLY A 475 2.17 -20.06 9.14
N SER A 476 1.53 -20.80 10.06
CA SER A 476 0.36 -21.63 9.76
C SER A 476 -0.90 -20.77 9.64
N VAL A 477 -1.07 -19.76 10.50
CA VAL A 477 -2.18 -18.80 10.43
C VAL A 477 -2.21 -18.07 9.08
N PHE A 478 -1.05 -17.69 8.53
CA PHE A 478 -0.96 -17.16 7.17
C PHE A 478 -1.41 -18.16 6.09
N ALA A 479 -1.04 -19.43 6.25
CA ALA A 479 -1.40 -20.50 5.31
C ALA A 479 -2.91 -20.77 5.28
N ASP A 480 -3.61 -20.57 6.40
CA ASP A 480 -5.08 -20.71 6.47
C ASP A 480 -5.84 -19.58 5.77
N GLY A 481 -5.19 -18.45 5.50
CA GLY A 481 -5.78 -17.33 4.76
C GLY A 481 -5.66 -15.97 5.44
N ALA A 482 -5.14 -15.88 6.66
CA ALA A 482 -4.93 -14.58 7.30
C ALA A 482 -3.97 -13.71 6.49
N ARG A 483 -4.28 -12.41 6.44
CA ARG A 483 -3.46 -11.37 5.78
C ARG A 483 -3.18 -10.18 6.69
N ALA A 484 -3.84 -10.08 7.84
CA ALA A 484 -3.46 -9.16 8.91
C ALA A 484 -3.22 -9.94 10.21
N PHE A 485 -2.18 -9.58 10.95
CA PHE A 485 -1.75 -10.30 12.14
C PHE A 485 -1.65 -9.37 13.33
N VAL A 486 -2.50 -9.59 14.34
CA VAL A 486 -2.47 -8.81 15.57
C VAL A 486 -1.40 -9.32 16.51
N GLY A 487 -0.42 -8.47 16.80
CA GLY A 487 0.69 -8.80 17.70
C GLY A 487 0.54 -8.11 19.05
N GLY A 488 -0.03 -8.80 20.04
CA GLY A 488 -0.09 -8.33 21.42
C GLY A 488 1.25 -8.49 22.15
N GLY A 489 1.29 -9.35 23.18
CA GLY A 489 2.51 -9.56 24.00
C GLY A 489 3.73 -10.06 23.21
N ALA A 490 3.51 -10.71 22.07
CA ALA A 490 4.57 -11.17 21.18
C ALA A 490 5.28 -10.03 20.43
N ILE A 491 4.68 -8.83 20.34
CA ILE A 491 5.29 -7.64 19.74
C ILE A 491 5.41 -6.53 20.78
N VAL A 492 4.30 -5.99 21.26
CA VAL A 492 4.28 -4.82 22.16
C VAL A 492 4.81 -5.17 23.55
N GLY A 493 4.68 -6.44 23.96
CA GLY A 493 5.29 -6.95 25.19
C GLY A 493 6.81 -7.08 25.14
N GLN A 494 7.45 -6.95 23.97
CA GLN A 494 8.89 -7.05 23.79
C GLN A 494 9.56 -5.68 23.91
N GLN A 495 10.73 -5.61 24.54
CA GLN A 495 11.47 -4.33 24.65
C GLN A 495 11.76 -3.71 23.28
N ASP A 496 12.16 -4.52 22.30
CA ASP A 496 12.41 -4.10 20.93
C ASP A 496 11.25 -4.49 20.00
N VAL A 497 10.25 -3.59 19.92
CA VAL A 497 9.08 -3.73 19.04
C VAL A 497 9.50 -3.81 17.56
N ARG A 498 10.57 -3.11 17.17
CA ARG A 498 11.04 -3.10 15.77
C ARG A 498 11.60 -4.46 15.37
N SER A 499 12.40 -5.07 16.24
CA SER A 499 12.90 -6.43 16.02
C SER A 499 11.75 -7.43 15.96
N ALA A 500 10.79 -7.35 16.89
CA ALA A 500 9.65 -8.27 16.92
C ALA A 500 8.79 -8.20 15.63
N ILE A 501 8.48 -6.99 15.14
CA ILE A 501 7.78 -6.80 13.86
C ILE A 501 8.58 -7.39 12.69
N LYS A 502 9.91 -7.19 12.68
CA LYS A 502 10.79 -7.77 11.65
C LYS A 502 10.75 -9.30 11.66
N ASP A 503 10.80 -9.91 12.83
CA ASP A 503 10.75 -11.37 12.98
C ASP A 503 9.41 -11.94 12.54
N PHE A 504 8.29 -11.27 12.88
CA PHE A 504 6.96 -11.61 12.37
C PHE A 504 6.91 -11.59 10.83
N ARG A 505 7.42 -10.51 10.22
CA ARG A 505 7.48 -10.40 8.75
C ARG A 505 8.31 -11.53 8.14
N ASN A 506 9.47 -11.85 8.72
CA ASN A 506 10.32 -12.93 8.23
C ASN A 506 9.63 -14.30 8.32
N ALA A 507 8.90 -14.57 9.41
CA ALA A 507 8.15 -15.81 9.57
C ALA A 507 7.05 -15.94 8.50
N VAL A 508 6.28 -14.88 8.25
CA VAL A 508 5.26 -14.86 7.18
C VAL A 508 5.89 -15.01 5.80
N LEU A 509 7.00 -14.31 5.51
CA LEU A 509 7.71 -14.41 4.23
C LEU A 509 8.20 -15.84 3.97
N LYS A 510 8.66 -16.55 5.00
CA LYS A 510 9.04 -17.97 4.88
C LYS A 510 7.84 -18.83 4.46
N SER A 511 6.69 -18.67 5.10
CA SER A 511 5.45 -19.38 4.71
C SER A 511 4.99 -19.01 3.31
N ARG A 512 5.04 -17.72 2.93
CA ARG A 512 4.70 -17.26 1.59
C ARG A 512 5.60 -17.88 0.53
N ARG A 513 6.91 -17.92 0.73
CA ARG A 513 7.85 -18.56 -0.19
C ARG A 513 7.53 -20.03 -0.39
N ARG A 514 7.21 -20.77 0.68
CA ARG A 514 6.74 -22.16 0.58
C ARG A 514 5.48 -22.28 -0.26
N MET A 515 4.46 -21.47 0.03
CA MET A 515 3.20 -21.44 -0.75
C MET A 515 3.45 -21.16 -2.25
N LEU A 516 4.37 -20.24 -2.58
CA LEU A 516 4.70 -19.91 -3.98
C LEU A 516 5.49 -21.04 -4.67
N LEU A 517 6.38 -21.71 -3.94
CA LEU A 517 7.10 -22.89 -4.43
C LEU A 517 6.14 -24.06 -4.68
N ASP A 518 5.19 -24.29 -3.77
CA ASP A 518 4.12 -25.30 -3.95
C ASP A 518 3.31 -24.99 -5.22
N LYS A 519 2.95 -23.72 -5.43
CA LYS A 519 2.23 -23.26 -6.62
C LYS A 519 3.05 -23.48 -7.90
N ALA A 520 4.34 -23.15 -7.88
CA ALA A 520 5.24 -23.38 -9.01
C ALA A 520 5.35 -24.88 -9.34
N ASN A 521 5.52 -25.72 -8.33
CA ASN A 521 5.62 -27.17 -8.48
C ASN A 521 4.31 -27.76 -9.04
N GLN A 522 3.14 -27.32 -8.56
CA GLN A 522 1.84 -27.76 -9.08
C GLN A 522 1.63 -27.40 -10.55
N LEU A 523 2.15 -26.26 -11.00
CA LEU A 523 1.94 -25.75 -12.36
C LEU A 523 2.94 -26.30 -13.38
N GLY A 524 4.18 -26.58 -12.97
CA GLY A 524 5.25 -26.95 -13.92
C GLY A 524 6.40 -27.76 -13.32
N GLY A 525 6.19 -28.38 -12.16
CA GLY A 525 7.19 -29.23 -11.50
C GLY A 525 8.50 -28.50 -11.16
N SER A 526 9.58 -29.28 -11.04
CA SER A 526 10.92 -28.77 -10.72
C SER A 526 11.46 -27.75 -11.73
N ASP A 527 11.03 -27.82 -13.00
CA ASP A 527 11.48 -26.86 -14.03
C ASP A 527 10.96 -25.45 -13.75
N LEU A 528 9.66 -25.31 -13.44
CA LEU A 528 9.08 -24.01 -13.12
C LEU A 528 9.54 -23.50 -11.75
N VAL A 529 9.77 -24.41 -10.79
CA VAL A 529 10.39 -24.08 -9.50
C VAL A 529 11.78 -23.45 -9.72
N ASN A 530 12.66 -24.13 -10.48
CA ASN A 530 13.98 -23.61 -10.81
C ASN A 530 13.91 -22.27 -11.55
N LYS A 531 12.97 -22.14 -12.50
CA LYS A 531 12.75 -20.90 -13.25
C LYS A 531 12.37 -19.74 -12.33
N TRP A 532 11.41 -19.93 -11.42
CA TRP A 532 10.96 -18.89 -10.49
C TRP A 532 12.06 -18.49 -9.49
N ILE A 533 12.81 -19.47 -8.95
CA ILE A 533 13.99 -19.21 -8.11
C ILE A 533 15.02 -18.37 -8.88
N GLY A 534 15.25 -18.69 -10.16
CA GLY A 534 16.17 -17.99 -11.04
C GLY A 534 15.83 -16.52 -11.31
N LEU A 535 14.59 -16.06 -11.02
CA LEU A 535 14.21 -14.65 -11.15
C LEU A 535 14.81 -13.76 -10.04
N HIS A 536 15.20 -14.35 -8.91
CA HIS A 536 15.73 -13.63 -7.76
C HIS A 536 17.21 -13.31 -7.95
N VAL A 537 17.65 -12.15 -7.45
CA VAL A 537 19.07 -11.77 -7.46
C VAL A 537 19.90 -12.80 -6.70
N ILE A 538 21.03 -13.21 -7.28
CA ILE A 538 21.97 -14.16 -6.66
C ILE A 538 22.44 -13.60 -5.32
N GLY A 539 22.32 -14.39 -4.25
CA GLY A 539 22.71 -14.00 -2.90
C GLY A 539 21.86 -14.71 -1.84
N THR A 540 21.94 -14.22 -0.60
CA THR A 540 21.31 -14.85 0.57
C THR A 540 19.83 -15.16 0.38
N LYS A 541 19.07 -14.23 -0.22
CA LYS A 541 17.63 -14.41 -0.44
C LYS A 541 17.31 -15.57 -1.39
N GLN A 542 18.05 -15.68 -2.50
CA GLN A 542 17.87 -16.78 -3.45
C GLN A 542 18.27 -18.12 -2.83
N GLU A 543 19.36 -18.15 -2.06
CA GLU A 543 19.81 -19.37 -1.37
C GLU A 543 18.83 -19.84 -0.30
N GLU A 544 18.21 -18.91 0.44
CA GLU A 544 17.12 -19.24 1.36
C GLU A 544 15.92 -19.88 0.64
N ILE A 545 15.52 -19.34 -0.52
CA ILE A 545 14.41 -19.91 -1.30
C ILE A 545 14.78 -21.30 -1.83
N LYS A 546 16.01 -21.50 -2.33
CA LYS A 546 16.50 -22.83 -2.76
C LYS A 546 16.44 -23.83 -1.61
N LYS A 547 16.87 -23.43 -0.41
CA LYS A 547 16.81 -24.29 0.78
C LYS A 547 15.36 -24.69 1.09
N ILE A 548 14.41 -23.76 1.04
CA ILE A 548 12.98 -24.09 1.26
C ILE A 548 12.50 -25.08 0.19
N ALA A 549 12.89 -24.89 -1.07
CA ALA A 549 12.51 -25.80 -2.15
C ALA A 549 13.07 -27.22 -1.96
N GLN A 550 14.31 -27.36 -1.46
CA GLN A 550 14.90 -28.64 -1.07
C GLN A 550 14.18 -29.28 0.11
N GLU A 551 13.84 -28.50 1.16
CA GLU A 551 13.05 -28.97 2.30
C GLU A 551 11.68 -29.52 1.87
N CYS A 552 11.09 -28.93 0.83
CA CYS A 552 9.84 -29.38 0.23
C CYS A 552 9.98 -30.56 -0.76
N GLY A 553 11.22 -30.95 -1.12
CA GLY A 553 11.47 -32.02 -2.10
C GLY A 553 11.19 -31.64 -3.55
N TYR A 554 11.26 -30.34 -3.89
CA TYR A 554 11.04 -29.84 -5.26
C TYR A 554 12.31 -29.69 -6.09
N LEU A 555 13.47 -29.74 -5.44
CA LEU A 555 14.81 -29.67 -6.02
C LEU A 555 15.68 -30.86 -5.63
#